data_AF-A0A0D5CF51-F1
#
_entry.id   AF-A0A0D5CF51-F1
#
_cell.length_a   1.000
_cell.length_b   1.000
_cell.length_c   1.000
_cell.angle_alpha   90.00
_cell.angle_beta   90.00
_cell.angle_gamma   90.00
#
_symmetry.space_group_name_H-M   'P 1'
#
loop_
_entity.id
_entity.type
_entity.pdbx_description
1 polymer ?
#
loop_
_entity_poly.entity_id
_entity_poly.type
_entity_poly.pdbx_seq_one_letter_code
_entity_poly.pdbx_strand_id
1 'polypeptide(L)'
;MLVNEHRTGRVRSEAAREAILGATVRLIHAVGYDHLTIEGVAKEAGVGKQTIYRWWPSRGALIAECMTEGRLIPVEFAVPDTGDLLADIERWLAGVLAVLDAPTGGPLVRSLVAAAAEDAAVGDSLSASLGVDRDLSERLASGIRAGQLPADAPVDELGQAILGVIVLRLLGRKGDHAESVTRLVRFVLGGGGA
;
A
#
# COMPACT_ATOMS: atom_id res chain seq x y z
N MET A 1 -36.76 -28.64 -29.58
CA MET A 1 -36.59 -28.45 -28.13
C MET A 1 -35.45 -27.48 -27.93
N LEU A 2 -35.74 -26.27 -27.43
CA LEU A 2 -34.83 -25.12 -27.39
C LEU A 2 -33.69 -25.37 -26.39
N VAL A 3 -32.44 -25.31 -26.86
CA VAL A 3 -31.27 -25.18 -25.97
C VAL A 3 -31.21 -23.71 -25.55
N ASN A 4 -31.53 -23.47 -24.29
CA ASN A 4 -31.40 -22.18 -23.63
C ASN A 4 -29.91 -21.90 -23.40
N GLU A 5 -29.31 -21.10 -24.30
CA GLU A 5 -27.96 -20.55 -24.09
C GLU A 5 -27.97 -19.73 -22.79
N HIS A 6 -27.30 -20.26 -21.78
CA HIS A 6 -26.94 -19.47 -20.61
C HIS A 6 -26.09 -18.31 -21.09
N ARG A 7 -26.65 -17.09 -21.04
CA ARG A 7 -25.89 -15.85 -21.20
C ARG A 7 -24.87 -15.76 -20.08
N THR A 8 -23.71 -16.38 -20.26
CA THR A 8 -22.54 -16.18 -19.42
C THR A 8 -22.24 -14.69 -19.46
N GLY A 9 -22.38 -14.01 -18.31
CA GLY A 9 -22.22 -12.56 -18.22
C GLY A 9 -20.91 -12.11 -18.85
N ARG A 10 -20.95 -10.99 -19.60
CA ARG A 10 -19.81 -10.50 -20.39
C ARG A 10 -18.56 -10.40 -19.51
N VAL A 11 -17.55 -11.21 -19.84
CA VAL A 11 -16.24 -11.24 -19.19
C VAL A 11 -15.72 -9.81 -19.01
N ARG A 12 -15.17 -9.53 -17.84
CA ARG A 12 -14.51 -8.26 -17.52
C ARG A 12 -13.40 -8.00 -18.55
N SER A 13 -13.45 -6.86 -19.25
CA SER A 13 -12.50 -6.53 -20.33
C SER A 13 -11.19 -6.04 -19.74
N GLU A 14 -10.15 -6.87 -19.82
CA GLU A 14 -8.81 -6.53 -19.32
C GLU A 14 -8.25 -5.27 -19.98
N ALA A 15 -8.50 -5.08 -21.28
CA ALA A 15 -8.12 -3.86 -21.99
C ALA A 15 -8.75 -2.60 -21.39
N ALA A 16 -10.00 -2.69 -20.90
CA ALA A 16 -10.64 -1.56 -20.23
C ALA A 16 -10.01 -1.31 -18.85
N ARG A 17 -9.67 -2.38 -18.11
CA ARG A 17 -8.96 -2.26 -16.83
C ARG A 17 -7.63 -1.55 -17.00
N GLU A 18 -6.80 -1.99 -17.94
CA GLU A 18 -5.50 -1.36 -18.24
C GLU A 18 -5.63 0.11 -18.65
N ALA A 19 -6.62 0.45 -19.49
CA ALA A 19 -6.89 1.83 -19.87
C ALA A 19 -7.24 2.71 -18.67
N ILE A 20 -8.04 2.18 -17.73
CA ILE A 20 -8.45 2.89 -16.51
C ILE A 20 -7.26 3.09 -15.56
N LEU A 21 -6.44 2.06 -15.33
CA LEU A 21 -5.24 2.16 -14.49
C LEU A 21 -4.25 3.18 -15.07
N GLY A 22 -4.00 3.12 -16.39
CA GLY A 22 -3.12 4.07 -17.07
C GLY A 22 -3.63 5.52 -17.03
N ALA A 23 -4.93 5.73 -17.23
CA ALA A 23 -5.57 7.05 -17.11
C ALA A 23 -5.43 7.62 -15.71
N THR A 24 -5.64 6.78 -14.70
CA THR A 24 -5.55 7.14 -13.28
C THR A 24 -4.16 7.65 -12.93
N VAL A 25 -3.12 6.92 -13.33
CA VAL A 25 -1.71 7.30 -13.10
C VAL A 25 -1.39 8.64 -13.76
N ARG A 26 -1.76 8.83 -15.03
CA ARG A 26 -1.54 10.10 -15.74
C ARG A 26 -2.21 11.27 -15.03
N LEU A 27 -3.46 11.10 -14.60
CA LEU A 27 -4.20 12.15 -13.91
C LEU A 27 -3.62 12.46 -12.52
N ILE A 28 -3.22 11.45 -11.75
CA ILE A 28 -2.54 11.69 -10.46
C ILE A 28 -1.26 12.51 -10.66
N HIS A 29 -0.45 12.18 -11.65
CA HIS A 29 0.76 12.97 -11.93
C HIS A 29 0.45 14.40 -12.42
N ALA A 30 -0.65 14.59 -13.14
CA ALA A 30 -1.02 15.89 -13.71
C ALA A 30 -1.68 16.83 -12.68
N VAL A 31 -2.58 16.31 -11.84
CA VAL A 31 -3.44 17.14 -10.97
C VAL A 31 -3.37 16.75 -9.49
N GLY A 32 -2.64 15.69 -9.13
CA GLY A 32 -2.58 15.18 -7.76
C GLY A 32 -3.81 14.36 -7.36
N TYR A 33 -3.71 13.66 -6.23
CA TYR A 33 -4.78 12.78 -5.72
C TYR A 33 -6.07 13.55 -5.40
N ASP A 34 -5.96 14.69 -4.73
CA ASP A 34 -7.13 15.42 -4.23
C ASP A 34 -8.05 15.92 -5.36
N HIS A 35 -7.48 16.20 -6.53
CA HIS A 35 -8.20 16.65 -7.72
C HIS A 35 -8.59 15.52 -8.68
N LEU A 36 -8.23 14.27 -8.38
CA LEU A 36 -8.62 13.12 -9.19
C LEU A 36 -10.12 12.82 -9.04
N THR A 37 -10.85 12.77 -10.15
CA THR A 37 -12.28 12.40 -10.17
C THR A 37 -12.51 11.13 -11.00
N ILE A 38 -13.49 10.32 -10.62
CA ILE A 38 -13.88 9.12 -11.39
C ILE A 38 -14.40 9.52 -12.78
N GLU A 39 -15.10 10.64 -12.89
CA GLU A 39 -15.50 11.26 -14.14
C GLU A 39 -14.30 11.59 -15.03
N GLY A 40 -13.26 12.19 -14.46
CA GLY A 40 -12.02 12.52 -15.15
C GLY A 40 -11.32 11.26 -15.66
N VAL A 41 -11.18 10.24 -14.81
CA VAL A 41 -10.60 8.94 -15.17
C VAL A 41 -11.40 8.27 -16.29
N ALA A 42 -12.74 8.25 -16.18
CA ALA A 42 -13.62 7.67 -17.18
C ALA A 42 -13.45 8.34 -18.55
N LYS A 43 -13.40 9.68 -18.55
CA LYS A 43 -13.19 10.48 -19.76
C LYS A 43 -11.82 10.19 -20.39
N GLU A 44 -10.76 10.20 -19.59
CA GLU A 44 -9.38 9.96 -20.04
C GLU A 44 -9.19 8.51 -20.55
N ALA A 45 -9.82 7.52 -19.91
CA ALA A 45 -9.77 6.12 -20.31
C ALA A 45 -10.73 5.76 -21.46
N GLY A 46 -11.63 6.68 -21.85
CA GLY A 46 -12.64 6.42 -22.89
C GLY A 46 -13.70 5.41 -22.49
N VAL A 47 -14.02 5.29 -21.20
CA VAL A 47 -15.00 4.33 -20.66
C VAL A 47 -16.13 5.03 -19.90
N GLY A 48 -17.24 4.34 -19.68
CA GLY A 48 -18.31 4.82 -18.79
C GLY A 48 -17.98 4.55 -17.31
N LYS A 49 -18.47 5.42 -16.39
CA LYS A 49 -18.28 5.26 -14.93
C LYS A 49 -18.66 3.89 -14.38
N GLN A 50 -19.76 3.30 -14.87
CA GLN A 50 -20.16 1.94 -14.46
C GLN A 50 -19.13 0.86 -14.82
N THR A 51 -18.30 1.09 -15.86
CA THR A 51 -17.19 0.19 -16.17
C THR A 51 -16.16 0.24 -15.07
N ILE A 52 -15.80 1.44 -14.57
CA ILE A 52 -14.87 1.62 -13.45
C ILE A 52 -15.44 0.98 -12.17
N TYR A 53 -16.67 1.33 -11.79
CA TYR A 53 -17.29 0.82 -10.56
C TYR A 53 -17.50 -0.70 -10.54
N ARG A 54 -17.55 -1.34 -11.71
CA ARG A 54 -17.59 -2.81 -11.82
C ARG A 54 -16.30 -3.49 -11.39
N TRP A 55 -15.17 -2.80 -11.47
CA TRP A 55 -13.85 -3.29 -11.07
C TRP A 55 -13.48 -2.77 -9.68
N TRP A 56 -13.65 -1.47 -9.46
CA TRP A 56 -13.27 -0.78 -8.24
C TRP A 56 -14.48 -0.12 -7.59
N PRO A 57 -14.93 -0.60 -6.41
CA PRO A 57 -16.12 -0.05 -5.76
C PRO A 57 -15.94 1.41 -5.32
N SER A 58 -14.69 1.89 -5.17
CA SER A 58 -14.37 3.25 -4.76
C SER A 58 -13.15 3.81 -5.51
N ARG A 59 -12.97 5.14 -5.47
CA ARG A 59 -11.75 5.80 -5.95
C ARG A 59 -10.51 5.27 -5.21
N GLY A 60 -10.64 5.03 -3.90
CA GLY A 60 -9.56 4.47 -3.08
C GLY A 60 -9.12 3.08 -3.56
N ALA A 61 -10.06 2.18 -3.87
CA ALA A 61 -9.75 0.85 -4.39
C ALA A 61 -8.99 0.89 -5.73
N LEU A 62 -9.35 1.83 -6.62
CA LEU A 62 -8.64 2.06 -7.88
C LEU A 62 -7.20 2.54 -7.65
N ILE A 63 -6.98 3.42 -6.67
CA ILE A 63 -5.63 3.91 -6.35
C ILE A 63 -4.79 2.83 -5.68
N ALA A 64 -5.38 2.07 -4.76
CA ALA A 64 -4.71 0.96 -4.10
C ALA A 64 -4.14 -0.02 -5.13
N GLU A 65 -4.93 -0.41 -6.13
CA GLU A 65 -4.47 -1.30 -7.19
C GLU A 65 -3.35 -0.68 -8.04
N CYS A 66 -3.46 0.61 -8.39
CA CYS A 66 -2.37 1.31 -9.09
C CYS A 66 -1.06 1.35 -8.28
N MET A 67 -1.13 1.33 -6.94
CA MET A 67 0.05 1.25 -6.08
C MET A 67 0.62 -0.17 -6.00
N THR A 68 -0.23 -1.17 -5.79
CA THR A 68 0.19 -2.58 -5.73
C THR A 68 0.86 -3.04 -7.02
N GLU A 69 0.42 -2.53 -8.17
CA GLU A 69 1.05 -2.80 -9.46
C GLU A 69 2.29 -1.92 -9.74
N GLY A 70 2.74 -1.14 -8.76
CA GLY A 70 3.92 -0.29 -8.89
C GLY A 70 3.78 0.86 -9.90
N ARG A 71 2.54 1.17 -10.34
CA ARG A 71 2.30 2.14 -11.42
C ARG A 71 2.39 3.59 -10.97
N LEU A 72 2.07 3.85 -9.69
CA LEU A 72 2.16 5.19 -9.10
C LEU A 72 3.50 5.45 -8.44
N ILE A 73 4.06 4.41 -7.83
CA ILE A 73 5.35 4.46 -7.14
C ILE A 73 6.03 3.12 -7.40
N PRO A 74 7.28 3.07 -7.90
CA PRO A 74 8.00 1.83 -8.13
C PRO A 74 8.47 1.26 -6.79
N VAL A 75 7.56 0.61 -6.07
CA VAL A 75 7.84 0.06 -4.73
C VAL A 75 7.33 -1.36 -4.69
N GLU A 76 8.28 -2.27 -4.49
CA GLU A 76 7.96 -3.59 -4.00
C GLU A 76 7.97 -3.48 -2.47
N PHE A 77 6.78 -3.52 -1.85
CA PHE A 77 6.65 -3.43 -0.40
C PHE A 77 7.01 -4.74 0.32
N ALA A 78 7.49 -5.74 -0.42
CA ALA A 78 7.93 -7.02 0.14
C ALA A 78 9.11 -6.80 1.09
N VAL A 79 9.03 -7.43 2.26
CA VAL A 79 10.14 -7.43 3.22
C VAL A 79 11.15 -8.49 2.77
N PRO A 80 12.44 -8.15 2.59
CA PRO A 80 13.45 -9.13 2.23
C PRO A 80 13.57 -10.26 3.28
N ASP A 81 13.98 -11.45 2.85
CA ASP A 81 14.32 -12.55 3.75
C ASP A 81 15.76 -13.02 3.45
N THR A 82 16.74 -12.24 3.89
CA THR A 82 18.16 -12.52 3.65
C THR A 82 18.80 -13.35 4.75
N GLY A 83 18.03 -13.67 5.80
CA GLY A 83 18.50 -14.39 6.98
C GLY A 83 18.90 -13.50 8.16
N ASP A 84 18.96 -12.18 7.99
CA ASP A 84 19.15 -11.20 9.07
C ASP A 84 17.90 -10.33 9.19
N LEU A 85 17.07 -10.61 10.21
CA LEU A 85 15.79 -9.94 10.41
C LEU A 85 15.95 -8.43 10.57
N LEU A 86 16.92 -7.99 11.36
CA LEU A 86 17.08 -6.56 11.61
C LEU A 86 17.49 -5.85 10.32
N ALA A 87 18.47 -6.39 9.60
CA ALA A 87 18.91 -5.81 8.33
C ALA A 87 17.81 -5.82 7.26
N ASP A 88 16.97 -6.86 7.23
CA ASP A 88 15.84 -6.96 6.32
C ASP A 88 14.79 -5.87 6.58
N ILE A 89 14.39 -5.69 7.85
CA ILE A 89 13.41 -4.68 8.25
C ILE A 89 13.97 -3.27 8.04
N GLU A 90 15.26 -3.04 8.31
CA GLU A 90 15.91 -1.75 8.05
C GLU A 90 15.94 -1.40 6.56
N ARG A 91 16.26 -2.37 5.70
CA ARG A 91 16.28 -2.17 4.25
C ARG A 91 14.88 -1.86 3.73
N TRP A 92 13.88 -2.62 4.19
CA TRP A 92 12.49 -2.39 3.85
C TRP A 92 12.02 -0.99 4.30
N LEU A 93 12.31 -0.60 5.55
CA LEU A 93 12.01 0.74 6.07
C LEU A 93 12.66 1.84 5.25
N ALA A 94 13.94 1.69 4.88
CA ALA A 94 14.62 2.69 4.06
C ALA A 94 13.90 2.89 2.70
N GLY A 95 13.44 1.80 2.08
CA GLY A 95 12.63 1.85 0.86
C GLY A 95 11.31 2.61 1.06
N VAL A 96 10.55 2.27 2.11
CA VAL A 96 9.30 2.96 2.46
C VAL A 96 9.55 4.45 2.71
N LEU A 97 10.59 4.81 3.45
CA LEU A 97 10.87 6.20 3.78
C LEU A 97 11.30 7.01 2.56
N ALA A 98 12.07 6.42 1.64
CA ALA A 98 12.44 7.06 0.37
C ALA A 98 11.21 7.43 -0.47
N VAL A 99 10.19 6.58 -0.44
CA VAL A 99 8.89 6.82 -1.10
C VAL A 99 8.16 8.01 -0.48
N LEU A 100 8.09 8.06 0.85
CA LEU A 100 7.43 9.16 1.54
C LEU A 100 8.15 10.49 1.34
N ASP A 101 9.48 10.47 1.21
CA ASP A 101 10.29 11.66 1.01
C ASP A 101 10.26 12.16 -0.46
N ALA A 102 9.86 11.31 -1.40
CA ALA A 102 9.71 11.63 -2.82
C ALA A 102 8.66 12.74 -3.06
N PRO A 103 8.87 13.62 -4.06
CA PRO A 103 7.97 14.76 -4.31
C PRO A 103 6.50 14.39 -4.51
N THR A 104 6.23 13.25 -5.16
CA THR A 104 4.89 12.75 -5.44
C THR A 104 4.40 11.70 -4.45
N GLY A 105 5.30 10.97 -3.79
CA GLY A 105 4.95 9.86 -2.89
C GLY A 105 4.34 10.32 -1.58
N GLY A 106 4.99 11.26 -0.87
CA GLY A 106 4.49 11.79 0.40
C GLY A 106 3.06 12.37 0.32
N PRO A 107 2.77 13.29 -0.63
CA PRO A 107 1.41 13.80 -0.82
C PRO A 107 0.39 12.70 -1.14
N LEU A 108 0.73 11.75 -2.01
CA LEU A 108 -0.16 10.65 -2.39
C LEU A 108 -0.52 9.78 -1.18
N VAL A 109 0.49 9.33 -0.42
CA VAL A 109 0.26 8.49 0.77
C VAL A 109 -0.54 9.25 1.83
N ARG A 110 -0.31 10.57 2.01
CA ARG A 110 -1.12 11.39 2.94
C ARG A 110 -2.59 11.40 2.56
N SER A 111 -2.91 11.64 1.29
CA SER A 111 -4.30 11.69 0.86
C SER A 111 -4.98 10.32 0.95
N LEU A 112 -4.22 9.23 0.82
CA LEU A 112 -4.71 7.87 1.04
C LEU A 112 -5.01 7.57 2.51
N VAL A 113 -4.10 7.97 3.41
CA VAL A 113 -4.34 7.87 4.86
C VAL A 113 -5.58 8.69 5.26
N ALA A 114 -5.74 9.90 4.71
CA ALA A 114 -6.93 10.71 4.93
C ALA A 114 -8.21 10.00 4.45
N ALA A 115 -8.19 9.42 3.25
CA ALA A 115 -9.33 8.68 2.72
C ALA A 115 -9.66 7.41 3.54
N ALA A 116 -8.65 6.68 4.01
CA ALA A 116 -8.84 5.54 4.90
C ALA A 116 -9.38 5.93 6.28
N ALA A 117 -9.02 7.12 6.78
CA ALA A 117 -9.56 7.65 8.03
C ALA A 117 -11.02 8.10 7.91
N GLU A 118 -11.46 8.49 6.71
CA GLU A 118 -12.85 8.90 6.44
C GLU A 118 -13.76 7.71 6.12
N ASP A 119 -13.24 6.64 5.50
CA ASP A 119 -13.99 5.46 5.08
C ASP A 119 -13.22 4.17 5.39
N ALA A 120 -13.72 3.40 6.36
CA ALA A 120 -13.13 2.14 6.77
C ALA A 120 -13.01 1.13 5.62
N ALA A 121 -13.94 1.11 4.66
CA ALA A 121 -13.87 0.19 3.52
C ALA A 121 -12.72 0.54 2.56
N VAL A 122 -12.35 1.84 2.48
CA VAL A 122 -11.15 2.28 1.76
C VAL A 122 -9.90 1.82 2.52
N GLY A 123 -9.88 1.95 3.84
CA GLY A 123 -8.81 1.44 4.70
C GLY A 123 -8.58 -0.06 4.49
N ASP A 124 -9.63 -0.87 4.60
CA ASP A 124 -9.58 -2.33 4.41
C ASP A 124 -9.06 -2.70 3.02
N SER A 125 -9.54 -2.00 1.98
CA SER A 125 -9.09 -2.21 0.60
C SER A 125 -7.61 -1.87 0.42
N LEU A 126 -7.13 -0.81 1.08
CA LEU A 126 -5.73 -0.41 1.03
C LEU A 126 -4.83 -1.42 1.73
N SER A 127 -5.18 -1.83 2.96
CA SER A 127 -4.43 -2.85 3.71
C SER A 127 -4.36 -4.16 2.93
N ALA A 128 -5.48 -4.61 2.35
CA ALA A 128 -5.52 -5.83 1.57
C ALA A 128 -4.68 -5.75 0.28
N SER A 129 -4.71 -4.61 -0.41
CA SER A 129 -4.00 -4.45 -1.69
C SER A 129 -2.50 -4.27 -1.50
N LEU A 130 -2.09 -3.51 -0.47
CA LEU A 130 -0.67 -3.25 -0.23
C LEU A 130 0.05 -4.46 0.37
N GLY A 131 -0.65 -5.37 1.06
CA GLY A 131 -0.08 -6.60 1.61
C GLY A 131 0.96 -6.38 2.71
N VAL A 132 1.28 -5.11 3.03
CA VAL A 132 2.36 -4.70 3.94
C VAL A 132 2.23 -5.34 5.32
N ASP A 133 1.02 -5.38 5.88
CA ASP A 133 0.76 -6.02 7.18
C ASP A 133 1.12 -7.50 7.14
N ARG A 134 0.75 -8.21 6.06
CA ARG A 134 1.01 -9.64 5.92
C ARG A 134 2.49 -9.93 5.75
N ASP A 135 3.15 -9.26 4.81
CA ASP A 135 4.56 -9.52 4.50
C ASP A 135 5.47 -9.21 5.70
N LEU A 136 5.17 -8.12 6.41
CA LEU A 136 5.87 -7.73 7.64
C LEU A 136 5.65 -8.74 8.77
N SER A 137 4.39 -9.13 9.04
CA SER A 137 4.08 -10.15 10.05
C SER A 137 4.69 -11.51 9.72
N GLU A 138 4.65 -11.93 8.45
CA GLU A 138 5.29 -13.18 8.00
C GLU A 138 6.80 -13.15 8.21
N ARG A 139 7.44 -12.01 7.90
CA ARG A 139 8.88 -11.85 8.11
C ARG A 139 9.25 -11.87 9.59
N LEU A 140 8.51 -11.16 10.43
CA LEU A 140 8.70 -11.17 11.90
C LEU A 140 8.49 -12.58 12.47
N ALA A 141 7.46 -13.30 12.04
CA ALA A 141 7.23 -14.70 12.43
C ALA A 141 8.37 -15.63 11.97
N SER A 142 8.98 -15.35 10.81
CA SER A 142 10.19 -16.05 10.35
C SER A 142 11.37 -15.80 11.29
N GLY A 143 11.50 -14.58 11.82
CA GLY A 143 12.46 -14.23 12.86
C GLY A 143 12.36 -15.09 14.12
N ILE A 144 11.14 -15.40 14.58
CA ILE A 144 10.92 -16.32 15.70
C ILE A 144 11.43 -17.73 15.37
N ARG A 145 11.03 -18.26 14.20
CA ARG A 145 11.46 -19.61 13.76
C ARG A 145 12.97 -19.73 13.63
N ALA A 146 13.65 -18.64 13.25
CA ALA A 146 15.10 -18.57 13.14
C ALA A 146 15.82 -18.26 14.47
N GLY A 147 15.09 -18.09 15.58
CA GLY A 147 15.65 -17.76 16.89
C GLY A 147 16.19 -16.32 17.02
N GLN A 148 15.80 -15.43 16.11
CA GLN A 148 16.18 -14.01 16.10
C GLN A 148 15.21 -13.14 16.91
N LEU A 149 14.05 -13.68 17.28
CA LEU A 149 13.09 -13.07 18.19
C LEU A 149 12.67 -14.08 19.28
N PRO A 150 12.24 -13.61 20.46
CA PRO A 150 11.63 -14.46 21.48
C PRO A 150 10.42 -15.25 20.95
N ALA A 151 10.19 -16.44 21.50
CA ALA A 151 9.09 -17.32 21.08
C ALA A 151 7.69 -16.72 21.35
N ASP A 152 7.59 -15.82 22.32
CA ASP A 152 6.38 -15.11 22.73
C ASP A 152 6.35 -13.66 22.20
N ALA A 153 7.21 -13.31 21.23
CA ALA A 153 7.22 -11.98 20.66
C ALA A 153 5.86 -11.62 20.04
N PRO A 154 5.30 -10.43 20.34
CA PRO A 154 3.98 -10.02 19.88
C PRO A 154 4.06 -9.51 18.42
N VAL A 155 4.12 -10.43 17.47
CA VAL A 155 4.39 -10.15 16.04
C VAL A 155 3.45 -9.12 15.44
N ASP A 156 2.15 -9.25 15.72
CA ASP A 156 1.14 -8.36 15.13
C ASP A 156 1.27 -6.95 15.70
N GLU A 157 1.49 -6.80 17.00
CA GLU A 157 1.71 -5.51 17.66
C GLU A 157 3.02 -4.87 17.22
N LEU A 158 4.07 -5.66 16.98
CA LEU A 158 5.33 -5.18 16.41
C LEU A 158 5.12 -4.63 15.01
N GLY A 159 4.41 -5.35 14.15
CA GLY A 159 4.05 -4.89 12.80
C GLY A 159 3.24 -3.58 12.85
N GLN A 160 2.19 -3.55 13.69
CA GLN A 160 1.36 -2.37 13.89
C GLN A 160 2.14 -1.16 14.42
N ALA A 161 3.07 -1.37 15.36
CA ALA A 161 3.90 -0.29 15.90
C ALA A 161 4.83 0.30 14.83
N ILE A 162 5.43 -0.55 14.00
CA ILE A 162 6.29 -0.14 12.89
C ILE A 162 5.47 0.66 11.85
N LEU A 163 4.28 0.18 11.48
CA LEU A 163 3.43 0.90 10.53
C LEU A 163 2.86 2.19 11.09
N GLY A 164 2.46 2.17 12.36
CA GLY A 164 1.98 3.34 13.09
C GLY A 164 3.02 4.46 13.12
N VAL A 165 4.30 4.15 13.37
CA VAL A 165 5.34 5.19 13.38
C VAL A 165 5.61 5.74 11.97
N ILE A 166 5.48 4.94 10.91
CA ILE A 166 5.58 5.39 9.52
C ILE A 166 4.45 6.36 9.18
N VAL A 167 3.21 6.02 9.56
CA VAL A 167 2.03 6.89 9.39
C VAL A 167 2.17 8.17 10.20
N LEU A 168 2.63 8.09 11.45
CA LEU A 168 2.84 9.26 12.30
C LEU A 168 3.91 10.20 11.71
N ARG A 169 5.01 9.63 11.20
CA ARG A 169 6.04 10.40 10.49
C ARG A 169 5.46 11.12 9.28
N LEU A 170 4.58 10.46 8.53
CA LEU A 170 3.96 11.03 7.33
C LEU A 170 3.12 12.28 7.64
N LEU A 171 2.50 12.33 8.82
CA LEU A 171 1.72 13.48 9.31
C LEU A 171 2.60 14.62 9.85
N GLY A 172 3.82 14.30 10.31
CA GLY A 172 4.81 15.27 10.80
C GLY A 172 5.49 16.10 9.70
N ARG A 173 6.09 17.24 10.06
CA ARG A 173 6.87 18.07 9.11
C ARG A 173 8.21 17.41 8.76
N LYS A 174 8.67 17.61 7.51
CA LYS A 174 10.01 17.16 7.03
C LYS A 174 11.10 17.67 7.98
N GLY A 175 11.94 16.77 8.51
CA GLY A 175 13.07 17.18 9.33
C GLY A 175 13.95 16.09 9.92
N ASP A 176 13.42 15.17 10.74
CA ASP A 176 14.30 14.51 11.74
C ASP A 176 13.96 13.05 12.07
N HIS A 177 13.14 12.40 11.24
CA HIS A 177 12.44 11.17 11.66
C HIS A 177 12.91 9.88 10.99
N ALA A 178 13.72 9.92 9.92
CA ALA A 178 14.25 8.69 9.30
C ALA A 178 15.15 7.92 10.24
N GLU A 179 16.15 8.62 10.77
CA GLU A 179 17.06 8.03 11.74
C GLU A 179 16.31 7.62 13.01
N SER A 180 15.28 8.38 13.42
CA SER A 180 14.47 8.08 14.60
C SER A 180 13.63 6.81 14.44
N VAL A 181 13.01 6.57 13.28
CA VAL A 181 12.22 5.34 13.00
C VAL A 181 13.13 4.12 12.96
N THR A 182 14.26 4.20 12.24
CA THR A 182 15.24 3.10 12.19
C THR A 182 15.81 2.81 13.58
N ARG A 183 16.11 3.84 14.38
CA ARG A 183 16.61 3.69 15.76
C ARG A 183 15.55 3.05 16.68
N LEU A 184 14.28 3.42 16.54
CA LEU A 184 13.18 2.80 17.30
C LEU A 184 13.06 1.32 16.94
N VAL A 185 13.09 0.98 15.65
CA VAL A 185 13.02 -0.42 15.19
C VAL A 185 14.20 -1.23 15.69
N ARG A 186 15.43 -0.69 15.66
CA ARG A 186 16.60 -1.33 16.30
C ARG A 186 16.38 -1.58 17.78
N PHE A 187 15.84 -0.61 18.51
CA PHE A 187 15.59 -0.75 19.93
C PHE A 187 14.54 -1.83 20.22
N VAL A 188 13.47 -1.85 19.44
CA VAL A 188 12.36 -2.81 19.58
C VAL A 188 12.77 -4.23 19.19
N LEU A 189 13.51 -4.40 18.10
CA LEU A 189 13.90 -5.72 17.57
C LEU A 189 15.25 -6.23 18.08
N GLY A 190 16.20 -5.35 18.39
CA GLY A 190 17.55 -5.70 18.87
C GLY A 190 17.60 -6.10 20.34
N GLY A 191 16.46 -6.10 21.04
CA GLY A 191 16.38 -6.28 22.47
C GLY A 191 16.79 -5.01 23.20
N GLY A 192 15.87 -4.46 23.99
CA GLY A 192 16.22 -3.62 25.12
C GLY A 192 17.09 -4.42 26.07
N GLY A 193 18.40 -4.44 25.81
CA GLY A 193 19.40 -4.95 26.73
C GLY A 193 19.55 -3.99 27.90
N ALA A 194 18.76 -4.23 28.94
CA ALA A 194 19.08 -3.92 30.32
C ALA A 194 18.35 -4.91 31.23
#